data_AF-A0A2V9LRZ8-F1
#
_entry.id   AF-A0A2V9LRZ8-F1
#
_cell.length_a   1.000
_cell.length_b   1.000
_cell.length_c   1.000
_cell.angle_alpha   90.00
_cell.angle_beta   90.00
_cell.angle_gamma   90.00
#
_symmetry.space_group_name_H-M   'P 1'
#
loop_
_entity.id
_entity.type
_entity.pdbx_description
1 polymer ?
#
loop_
_entity_poly.entity_id
_entity_poly.type
_entity_poly.pdbx_seq_one_letter_code
_entity_poly.pdbx_strand_id
1 'polypeptide(L)'
;MWITWKHEDTDFVAPLTFEQKVDVFYEQTLGWQLHIADLVANGGTTFGEFKLGKDGYSVPRIRHSGFAVLHICLSYLELIGSLVTATPQSPTKTFEAGVRAVFPGLLGSSGTSGAVLRRLYDGTRCGLYHEGRTRPGVGLSQPPDRGAIAYDPRNDIIGISPERLPRVLKAHLEQFKQALLNPTNLQIRRRFERRFDSGFTREPPNKALQPSSRAPRKGKPKGRTREARG
;
A
#
# COMPACT_ATOMS: atom_id res chain seq x y z
N MET A 1 18.95 -10.58 -6.95
CA MET A 1 17.92 -9.55 -7.21
C MET A 1 17.76 -8.66 -5.98
N TRP A 2 17.63 -7.33 -6.14
CA TRP A 2 17.31 -6.46 -5.01
C TRP A 2 15.92 -6.76 -4.45
N ILE A 3 15.85 -7.02 -3.16
CA ILE A 3 14.59 -7.27 -2.44
C ILE A 3 14.25 -6.16 -1.46
N THR A 4 15.21 -5.28 -1.14
CA THR A 4 15.00 -3.99 -0.47
C THR A 4 15.98 -2.97 -1.06
N TRP A 5 16.01 -1.73 -0.58
CA TRP A 5 17.06 -0.78 -0.97
C TRP A 5 18.46 -1.14 -0.44
N LYS A 6 18.55 -1.96 0.62
CA LYS A 6 19.82 -2.35 1.26
C LYS A 6 20.17 -3.84 1.13
N HIS A 7 19.24 -4.68 0.63
CA HIS A 7 19.42 -6.14 0.55
C HIS A 7 19.10 -6.72 -0.82
N GLU A 8 19.82 -7.78 -1.16
CA GLU A 8 19.57 -8.72 -2.24
C GLU A 8 19.03 -10.04 -1.68
N ASP A 9 18.38 -10.82 -2.54
CA ASP A 9 17.90 -12.18 -2.25
C ASP A 9 18.99 -13.13 -1.71
N THR A 10 20.24 -12.94 -2.13
CA THR A 10 21.41 -13.70 -1.66
C THR A 10 21.87 -13.34 -0.24
N ASP A 11 21.39 -12.24 0.34
CA ASP A 11 21.76 -11.85 1.71
C ASP A 11 21.05 -12.69 2.78
N PHE A 12 20.07 -13.51 2.38
CA PHE A 12 19.30 -14.35 3.29
C PHE A 12 19.31 -15.82 2.87
N VAL A 13 19.35 -16.71 3.87
CA VAL A 13 19.12 -18.13 3.68
C VAL A 13 17.65 -18.42 3.98
N ALA A 14 16.94 -19.05 3.03
CA ALA A 14 15.53 -19.39 3.20
C ALA A 14 15.34 -20.62 4.12
N PRO A 15 14.24 -20.69 4.89
CA PRO A 15 13.20 -19.66 5.04
C PRO A 15 13.64 -18.51 5.96
N LEU A 16 13.14 -17.30 5.69
CA LEU A 16 13.41 -16.12 6.54
C LEU A 16 12.87 -16.33 7.95
N THR A 17 13.64 -15.89 8.95
CA THR A 17 13.13 -15.72 10.32
C THR A 17 12.07 -14.62 10.37
N PHE A 18 11.25 -14.59 11.42
CA PHE A 18 10.24 -13.55 11.58
C PHE A 18 10.88 -12.15 11.57
N GLU A 19 11.98 -11.97 12.29
CA GLU A 19 12.71 -10.70 12.38
C GLU A 19 13.26 -10.28 11.02
N GLN A 20 13.75 -11.22 10.20
CA GLN A 20 14.18 -10.95 8.83
C GLN A 20 13.00 -10.54 7.93
N LYS A 21 11.83 -11.18 8.06
CA LYS A 21 10.60 -10.78 7.34
C LYS A 21 10.22 -9.34 7.71
N VAL A 22 10.27 -8.99 9.00
CA VAL A 22 10.00 -7.62 9.48
C VAL A 22 10.97 -6.62 8.88
N ASP A 23 12.27 -6.93 8.87
CA ASP A 23 13.28 -6.04 8.30
C ASP A 23 13.08 -5.86 6.78
N VAL A 24 12.86 -6.94 6.04
CA VAL A 24 12.56 -6.86 4.59
C VAL A 24 11.33 -5.99 4.32
N PHE A 25 10.22 -6.23 5.02
CA PHE A 25 9.00 -5.42 4.88
C PHE A 25 9.26 -3.94 5.18
N TYR A 26 9.95 -3.66 6.29
CA TYR A 26 10.22 -2.31 6.73
C TYR A 26 11.08 -1.58 5.71
N GLU A 27 12.17 -2.20 5.23
CA GLU A 27 13.08 -1.56 4.29
C GLU A 27 12.48 -1.38 2.89
N GLN A 28 11.65 -2.32 2.43
CA GLN A 28 10.87 -2.11 1.20
C GLN A 28 9.95 -0.89 1.34
N THR A 29 9.16 -0.85 2.42
CA THR A 29 8.16 0.19 2.63
C THR A 29 8.81 1.56 2.86
N LEU A 30 9.92 1.60 3.59
CA LEU A 30 10.68 2.83 3.81
C LEU A 30 11.38 3.26 2.54
N GLY A 31 12.30 2.45 2.01
CA GLY A 31 13.24 2.89 0.96
C GLY A 31 12.65 2.99 -0.43
N TRP A 32 11.68 2.15 -0.79
CA TRP A 32 11.08 2.19 -2.13
C TRP A 32 9.83 3.04 -2.21
N GLN A 33 9.22 3.40 -1.08
CA GLN A 33 7.95 4.11 -1.05
C GLN A 33 8.03 5.40 -0.23
N LEU A 34 8.09 5.30 1.10
CA LEU A 34 7.87 6.47 1.96
C LEU A 34 9.04 7.47 1.97
N HIS A 35 10.28 6.99 1.90
CA HIS A 35 11.45 7.86 1.77
C HIS A 35 11.45 8.59 0.44
N ILE A 36 11.11 7.90 -0.66
CA ILE A 36 10.96 8.52 -1.99
C ILE A 36 9.87 9.60 -1.97
N ALA A 37 8.70 9.31 -1.37
CA ALA A 37 7.64 10.30 -1.23
C ALA A 37 8.10 11.55 -0.46
N ASP A 38 8.87 11.37 0.61
CA ASP A 38 9.43 12.46 1.42
C ASP A 38 10.46 13.28 0.62
N LEU A 39 11.37 12.64 -0.12
CA LEU A 39 12.33 13.33 -0.98
C LEU A 39 11.64 14.11 -2.11
N VAL A 40 10.62 13.53 -2.73
CA VAL A 40 9.85 14.20 -3.80
C VAL A 40 9.14 15.45 -3.27
N ALA A 41 8.58 15.39 -2.06
CA ALA A 41 7.85 16.49 -1.44
C ALA A 41 8.78 17.56 -0.84
N ASN A 42 9.84 17.12 -0.15
CA ASN A 42 10.62 17.95 0.77
C ASN A 42 12.08 18.11 0.35
N GLY A 43 12.58 17.33 -0.60
CA GLY A 43 14.00 17.15 -0.82
C GLY A 43 14.66 16.46 0.37
N GLY A 44 15.99 16.48 0.41
CA GLY A 44 16.78 15.89 1.50
C GLY A 44 17.92 15.05 0.96
N THR A 45 18.36 14.07 1.73
CA THR A 45 19.46 13.17 1.35
C THR A 45 18.90 11.79 1.07
N THR A 46 19.29 11.19 -0.05
CA THR A 46 18.96 9.78 -0.35
C THR A 46 19.63 8.84 0.65
N PHE A 47 19.17 7.60 0.72
CA PHE A 47 19.99 6.54 1.29
C PHE A 47 21.26 6.32 0.45
N GLY A 48 22.32 5.85 1.10
CA GLY A 48 23.54 5.41 0.43
C GLY A 48 23.33 4.06 -0.27
N GLU A 49 24.08 3.82 -1.34
CA GLU A 49 24.13 2.52 -2.00
C GLU A 49 25.12 1.63 -1.25
N PHE A 50 24.69 1.05 -0.12
CA PHE A 50 25.57 0.36 0.84
C PHE A 50 26.51 -0.68 0.18
N LYS A 51 25.99 -1.50 -0.74
CA LYS A 51 26.80 -2.52 -1.44
C LYS A 51 27.81 -1.94 -2.42
N LEU A 52 27.60 -0.71 -2.89
CA LEU A 52 28.50 0.01 -3.78
C LEU A 52 29.41 0.98 -3.01
N GLY A 53 29.31 1.02 -1.69
CA GLY A 53 30.09 1.91 -0.83
C GLY A 53 29.86 3.40 -1.12
N LYS A 54 28.70 3.76 -1.70
CA LYS A 54 28.39 5.17 -2.01
C LYS A 54 27.52 5.78 -0.92
N ASP A 55 27.93 6.97 -0.50
CA ASP A 55 27.12 7.79 0.38
C ASP A 55 25.85 8.27 -0.31
N GLY A 56 24.86 8.62 0.51
CA GLY A 56 23.66 9.30 0.04
C GLY A 56 23.99 10.68 -0.53
N TYR A 57 23.19 11.15 -1.49
CA TYR A 57 23.36 12.46 -2.10
C TYR A 57 22.14 13.35 -1.87
N SER A 58 22.37 14.66 -1.91
CA SER A 58 21.30 15.64 -1.73
C SER A 58 20.42 15.73 -2.97
N VAL A 59 19.11 15.74 -2.79
CA VAL A 59 18.12 15.97 -3.83
C VAL A 59 17.24 17.17 -3.48
N PRO A 60 17.02 18.12 -4.40
CA PRO A 60 16.09 19.21 -4.17
C PRO A 60 14.65 18.69 -4.21
N ARG A 61 13.75 19.37 -3.49
CA ARG A 61 12.31 19.10 -3.62
C ARG A 61 11.84 19.34 -5.05
N ILE A 62 10.87 18.55 -5.50
CA ILE A 62 10.21 18.77 -6.78
C ILE A 62 8.99 19.66 -6.55
N ARG A 63 8.97 20.86 -7.12
CA ARG A 63 7.81 21.76 -7.01
C ARG A 63 6.59 21.13 -7.70
N HIS A 64 5.40 21.37 -7.13
CA HIS A 64 4.12 20.86 -7.64
C HIS A 64 3.98 19.33 -7.66
N SER A 65 4.84 18.60 -6.95
CA SER A 65 4.80 17.13 -6.88
C SER A 65 3.69 16.56 -6.00
N GLY A 66 2.86 17.41 -5.37
CA GLY A 66 1.95 17.00 -4.30
C GLY A 66 1.01 15.85 -4.67
N PHE A 67 0.44 15.82 -5.89
CA PHE A 67 -0.40 14.71 -6.32
C PHE A 67 0.37 13.40 -6.53
N ALA A 68 1.60 13.48 -7.07
CA ALA A 68 2.48 12.30 -7.18
C ALA A 68 2.81 11.74 -5.78
N VAL A 69 3.06 12.62 -4.81
CA VAL A 69 3.27 12.23 -3.41
C VAL A 69 2.04 11.52 -2.84
N LEU A 70 0.82 12.02 -3.13
CA LEU A 70 -0.41 11.34 -2.71
C LEU A 70 -0.53 9.93 -3.31
N HIS A 71 -0.24 9.75 -4.60
CA HIS A 71 -0.25 8.43 -5.23
C HIS A 71 0.67 7.43 -4.51
N ILE A 72 1.86 7.87 -4.12
CA ILE A 72 2.82 7.02 -3.40
C ILE A 72 2.36 6.75 -1.96
N CYS A 73 1.85 7.78 -1.27
CA CYS A 73 1.48 7.68 0.14
C CYS A 73 0.18 6.89 0.37
N LEU A 74 -0.80 6.97 -0.52
CA LEU A 74 -2.12 6.35 -0.28
C LEU A 74 -2.09 4.82 -0.41
N SER A 75 -1.18 4.26 -1.21
CA SER A 75 -0.99 2.81 -1.26
C SER A 75 -0.47 2.23 0.07
N TYR A 76 0.24 3.03 0.87
CA TYR A 76 0.65 2.63 2.23
C TYR A 76 -0.55 2.38 3.14
N LEU A 77 -1.61 3.17 3.01
CA LEU A 77 -2.83 2.97 3.80
C LEU A 77 -3.51 1.65 3.44
N GLU A 78 -3.58 1.30 2.15
CA GLU A 78 -4.09 -0.02 1.75
C GLU A 78 -3.18 -1.17 2.27
N LEU A 79 -1.86 -0.99 2.23
CA LEU A 79 -0.89 -1.96 2.75
C LEU A 79 -1.12 -2.22 4.25
N ILE A 80 -1.13 -1.16 5.07
CA ILE A 80 -1.38 -1.25 6.51
C ILE A 80 -2.76 -1.85 6.78
N GLY A 81 -3.78 -1.38 6.05
CA GLY A 81 -5.13 -1.94 6.11
C GLY A 81 -5.13 -3.46 5.98
N SER A 82 -4.43 -3.98 4.97
CA SER A 82 -4.35 -5.43 4.72
C SER A 82 -3.64 -6.21 5.84
N LEU A 83 -2.76 -5.55 6.60
CA LEU A 83 -2.01 -6.15 7.70
C LEU A 83 -2.77 -6.13 9.03
N VAL A 84 -3.60 -5.09 9.25
CA VAL A 84 -4.36 -4.95 10.50
C VAL A 84 -5.73 -5.65 10.43
N THR A 85 -6.28 -5.89 9.25
CA THR A 85 -7.54 -6.64 9.09
C THR A 85 -7.32 -8.15 9.20
N ALA A 86 -8.21 -8.84 9.94
CA ALA A 86 -8.10 -10.29 10.16
C ALA A 86 -8.49 -11.15 8.95
N THR A 87 -9.36 -10.62 8.07
CA THR A 87 -9.90 -11.31 6.90
C THR A 87 -9.76 -10.44 5.66
N PRO A 88 -9.69 -11.02 4.45
CA PRO A 88 -9.77 -10.25 3.22
C PRO A 88 -11.02 -9.38 3.22
N GLN A 89 -10.85 -8.09 2.98
CA GLN A 89 -11.92 -7.11 2.91
C GLN A 89 -12.04 -6.55 1.50
N SER A 90 -13.15 -5.86 1.23
CA SER A 90 -13.25 -5.03 0.01
C SER A 90 -12.13 -3.97 0.01
N PRO A 91 -11.69 -3.50 -1.16
CA PRO A 91 -10.66 -2.44 -1.25
C PRO A 91 -11.00 -1.22 -0.38
N THR A 92 -12.27 -0.81 -0.36
CA THR A 92 -12.77 0.26 0.52
C THR A 92 -12.49 -0.04 1.98
N LYS A 93 -12.99 -1.17 2.50
CA LYS A 93 -12.83 -1.52 3.92
C LYS A 93 -11.36 -1.70 4.32
N THR A 94 -10.53 -2.24 3.42
CA THR A 94 -9.08 -2.34 3.62
C THR A 94 -8.45 -0.96 3.75
N PHE A 95 -8.72 -0.06 2.80
CA PHE A 95 -8.21 1.32 2.84
C PHE A 95 -8.65 2.03 4.12
N GLU A 96 -9.93 1.96 4.47
CA GLU A 96 -10.44 2.62 5.67
C GLU A 96 -9.85 2.04 6.96
N ALA A 97 -9.56 0.73 7.01
CA ALA A 97 -8.87 0.11 8.15
C ALA A 97 -7.44 0.66 8.29
N GLY A 98 -6.75 0.89 7.17
CA GLY A 98 -5.46 1.57 7.13
C GLY A 98 -5.52 3.00 7.66
N VAL A 99 -6.52 3.78 7.21
CA VAL A 99 -6.72 5.15 7.72
C VAL A 99 -6.96 5.14 9.23
N ARG A 100 -7.80 4.22 9.74
CA ARG A 100 -8.04 4.08 11.18
C ARG A 100 -6.77 3.75 11.97
N ALA A 101 -5.92 2.89 11.43
CA ALA A 101 -4.67 2.50 12.08
C ALA A 101 -3.66 3.66 12.12
N VAL A 102 -3.52 4.42 11.03
CA VAL A 102 -2.51 5.47 10.89
C VAL A 102 -2.97 6.81 11.48
N PHE A 103 -4.25 7.13 11.36
CA PHE A 103 -4.83 8.42 11.75
C PHE A 103 -6.00 8.24 12.74
N PRO A 104 -5.79 7.61 13.91
CA PRO A 104 -6.88 7.42 14.87
C PRO A 104 -7.49 8.76 15.33
N GLY A 105 -6.66 9.80 15.48
CA GLY A 105 -7.11 11.14 15.87
C GLY A 105 -7.94 11.90 14.81
N LEU A 106 -7.80 11.54 13.52
CA LEU A 106 -8.56 12.19 12.44
C LEU A 106 -10.06 11.86 12.51
N LEU A 107 -10.40 10.70 13.07
CA LEU A 107 -11.76 10.17 13.05
C LEU A 107 -12.60 10.62 14.25
N GLY A 108 -11.94 11.19 15.26
CA GLY A 108 -12.59 11.70 16.48
C GLY A 108 -13.48 10.67 17.18
N SER A 109 -14.22 11.13 18.20
CA SER A 109 -15.27 10.33 18.87
C SER A 109 -16.66 10.56 18.25
N SER A 110 -16.76 11.40 17.21
CA SER A 110 -18.02 11.81 16.60
C SER A 110 -18.45 10.92 15.43
N GLY A 111 -19.76 10.83 15.18
CA GLY A 111 -20.37 10.06 14.07
C GLY A 111 -19.96 10.47 12.65
N THR A 112 -19.06 11.45 12.49
CA THR A 112 -18.49 11.91 11.22
C THR A 112 -17.41 10.98 10.66
N SER A 113 -16.92 10.01 11.44
CA SER A 113 -15.91 9.02 11.01
C SER A 113 -16.24 8.38 9.65
N GLY A 114 -17.49 8.00 9.41
CA GLY A 114 -17.92 7.38 8.15
C GLY A 114 -17.85 8.31 6.95
N ALA A 115 -18.21 9.58 7.13
CA ALA A 115 -18.17 10.59 6.07
C ALA A 115 -16.73 10.90 5.66
N VAL A 116 -15.83 11.08 6.66
CA VAL A 116 -14.39 11.31 6.42
C VAL A 116 -13.78 10.17 5.62
N LEU A 117 -14.02 8.93 6.04
CA LEU A 117 -13.44 7.75 5.42
C LEU A 117 -13.94 7.54 3.99
N ARG A 118 -15.24 7.71 3.78
CA ARG A 118 -15.83 7.66 2.44
C ARG A 118 -15.25 8.75 1.54
N ARG A 119 -15.16 9.99 2.03
CA ARG A 119 -14.61 11.12 1.28
C ARG A 119 -13.13 10.91 0.93
N LEU A 120 -12.33 10.38 1.85
CA LEU A 120 -10.94 9.98 1.56
C LEU A 120 -10.90 8.90 0.48
N TYR A 121 -11.66 7.82 0.63
CA TYR A 121 -11.62 6.71 -0.32
C TYR A 121 -12.08 7.13 -1.72
N ASP A 122 -13.25 7.77 -1.82
CA ASP A 122 -13.82 8.19 -3.09
C ASP A 122 -12.97 9.30 -3.73
N GLY A 123 -12.51 10.26 -2.92
CA GLY A 123 -11.86 11.47 -3.40
C GLY A 123 -10.36 11.36 -3.65
N THR A 124 -9.64 10.55 -2.88
CA THR A 124 -8.21 10.31 -3.12
C THR A 124 -7.99 9.00 -3.86
N ARG A 125 -8.31 7.85 -3.26
CA ARG A 125 -7.97 6.54 -3.83
C ARG A 125 -8.65 6.36 -5.19
N CYS A 126 -9.98 6.45 -5.25
CA CYS A 126 -10.68 6.26 -6.52
C CYS A 126 -10.35 7.37 -7.53
N GLY A 127 -10.35 8.64 -7.10
CA GLY A 127 -9.99 9.76 -7.98
C GLY A 127 -8.59 9.61 -8.57
N LEU A 128 -7.56 9.43 -7.73
CA LEU A 128 -6.18 9.38 -8.20
C LEU A 128 -5.92 8.17 -9.08
N TYR A 129 -6.34 6.96 -8.68
CA TYR A 129 -6.03 5.75 -9.45
C TYR A 129 -6.85 5.58 -10.74
N HIS A 130 -8.05 6.18 -10.84
CA HIS A 130 -8.90 6.03 -12.03
C HIS A 130 -9.00 7.30 -12.89
N GLU A 131 -8.80 8.48 -12.30
CA GLU A 131 -8.99 9.77 -12.96
C GLU A 131 -7.70 10.62 -12.98
N GLY A 132 -6.63 10.18 -12.31
CA GLY A 132 -5.35 10.92 -12.24
C GLY A 132 -5.42 12.21 -11.40
N ARG A 133 -6.51 12.43 -10.66
CA ARG A 133 -6.75 13.65 -9.87
C ARG A 133 -7.68 13.39 -8.70
N THR A 134 -7.70 14.26 -7.70
CA THR A 134 -8.71 14.16 -6.64
C THR A 134 -10.09 14.57 -7.15
N ARG A 135 -11.14 14.00 -6.54
CA ARG A 135 -12.53 14.43 -6.79
C ARG A 135 -12.87 15.71 -6.00
N PRO A 136 -13.95 16.43 -6.37
CA PRO A 136 -14.41 17.60 -5.62
C PRO A 136 -14.50 17.34 -4.12
N GLY A 137 -14.11 18.33 -3.32
CA GLY A 137 -14.06 18.24 -1.86
C GLY A 137 -12.81 17.57 -1.30
N VAL A 138 -11.83 17.20 -2.13
CA VAL A 138 -10.52 16.70 -1.67
C VAL A 138 -9.41 17.41 -2.43
N GLY A 139 -8.40 17.91 -1.72
CA GLY A 139 -7.30 18.62 -2.35
C GLY A 139 -6.04 18.75 -1.50
N LEU A 140 -5.01 19.30 -2.13
CA LEU A 140 -3.77 19.68 -1.46
C LEU A 140 -4.01 20.93 -0.62
N SER A 141 -3.55 20.93 0.63
CA SER A 141 -3.66 22.08 1.53
C SER A 141 -2.59 22.03 2.63
N GLN A 142 -2.55 23.04 3.49
CA GLN A 142 -1.74 23.03 4.71
C GLN A 142 -2.67 23.04 5.93
N PRO A 143 -2.98 21.87 6.52
CA PRO A 143 -3.79 21.80 7.74
C PRO A 143 -3.26 22.71 8.86
N PRO A 144 -4.11 23.42 9.62
CA PRO A 144 -3.67 24.43 10.58
C PRO A 144 -3.01 23.83 11.84
N ASP A 145 -3.40 22.63 12.24
CA ASP A 145 -2.99 21.92 13.46
C ASP A 145 -1.66 21.15 13.31
N ARG A 146 -0.87 21.47 12.28
CA ARG A 146 0.32 20.70 11.86
C ARG A 146 0.02 19.26 11.43
N GLY A 147 -1.26 18.87 11.33
CA GLY A 147 -1.68 17.58 10.80
C GLY A 147 -1.29 17.40 9.33
N ALA A 148 -1.23 16.14 8.90
CA ALA A 148 -1.08 15.78 7.49
C ALA A 148 -2.41 15.76 6.74
N ILE A 149 -3.52 15.52 7.44
CA ILE A 149 -4.87 15.47 6.89
C ILE A 149 -5.79 16.23 7.85
N ALA A 150 -6.64 17.09 7.32
CA ALA A 150 -7.73 17.71 8.07
C ALA A 150 -9.05 17.56 7.32
N TYR A 151 -10.13 17.46 8.08
CA TYR A 151 -11.49 17.45 7.58
C TYR A 151 -12.23 18.68 8.10
N ASP A 152 -12.80 19.45 7.18
CA ASP A 152 -13.75 20.51 7.48
C ASP A 152 -15.18 19.96 7.30
N PRO A 153 -15.90 19.66 8.40
CA PRO A 153 -17.25 19.13 8.32
C PRO A 153 -18.28 20.14 7.81
N ARG A 154 -18.01 21.46 7.89
CA ARG A 154 -18.95 22.49 7.47
C ARG A 154 -19.07 22.56 5.95
N ASN A 155 -17.94 22.42 5.27
CA ASN A 155 -17.85 22.46 3.81
C ASN A 155 -17.68 21.07 3.18
N ASP A 156 -17.57 20.02 4.01
CA ASP A 156 -17.28 18.65 3.60
C ASP A 156 -15.99 18.56 2.76
N ILE A 157 -14.93 19.24 3.20
CA ILE A 157 -13.65 19.33 2.51
C ILE A 157 -12.57 18.56 3.25
N ILE A 158 -11.77 17.79 2.53
CA ILE A 158 -10.53 17.18 3.02
C ILE A 158 -9.33 17.89 2.42
N GLY A 159 -8.49 18.39 3.32
CA GLY A 159 -7.20 18.98 2.99
C GLY A 159 -6.07 18.04 3.36
N ILE A 160 -5.14 17.80 2.42
CA ILE A 160 -3.98 16.92 2.64
C ILE A 160 -2.68 17.69 2.38
N SER A 161 -1.74 17.65 3.31
CA SER A 161 -0.40 18.22 3.12
C SER A 161 0.55 17.18 2.54
N PRO A 162 1.02 17.34 1.29
CA PRO A 162 1.97 16.41 0.69
C PRO A 162 3.34 16.47 1.36
N GLU A 163 3.72 17.57 2.01
CA GLU A 163 4.99 17.71 2.72
C GLU A 163 4.98 16.98 4.07
N ARG A 164 3.82 16.93 4.74
CA ARG A 164 3.70 16.34 6.08
C ARG A 164 3.28 14.88 6.04
N LEU A 165 2.51 14.48 5.03
CA LEU A 165 2.00 13.11 4.92
C LEU A 165 3.12 12.06 4.96
N PRO A 166 4.18 12.11 4.13
CA PRO A 166 5.26 11.13 4.18
C PRO A 166 5.90 11.00 5.55
N ARG A 167 6.07 12.11 6.28
CA ARG A 167 6.68 12.13 7.62
C ARG A 167 5.81 11.41 8.65
N VAL A 168 4.50 11.67 8.62
CA VAL A 168 3.55 10.96 9.50
C VAL A 168 3.52 9.47 9.18
N LEU A 169 3.54 9.09 7.90
CA LEU A 169 3.56 7.69 7.50
C LEU A 169 4.86 6.99 7.91
N LYS A 170 6.02 7.64 7.79
CA LYS A 170 7.31 7.12 8.27
C LYS A 170 7.29 6.90 9.79
N ALA A 171 6.77 7.87 10.54
CA ALA A 171 6.64 7.72 11.99
C ALA A 171 5.72 6.55 12.38
N HIS A 172 4.60 6.36 11.67
CA HIS A 172 3.75 5.19 11.88
C HIS A 172 4.47 3.88 11.48
N LEU A 173 5.24 3.86 10.39
CA LEU A 173 6.02 2.68 10.00
C LEU A 173 7.03 2.27 11.08
N GLU A 174 7.70 3.22 11.74
CA GLU A 174 8.56 2.92 12.90
C GLU A 174 7.76 2.27 14.03
N GLN A 175 6.63 2.88 14.42
CA GLN A 175 5.77 2.34 15.48
C GLN A 175 5.28 0.94 15.13
N PHE A 176 4.92 0.70 13.87
CA PHE A 176 4.48 -0.60 13.38
C PHE A 176 5.61 -1.64 13.42
N LYS A 177 6.84 -1.29 13.02
CA LYS A 177 8.02 -2.14 13.18
C LYS A 177 8.25 -2.53 14.64
N GLN A 178 8.21 -1.57 15.55
CA GLN A 178 8.34 -1.84 16.99
C GLN A 178 7.22 -2.75 17.50
N ALA A 179 5.99 -2.53 17.05
CA ALA A 179 4.85 -3.38 17.40
C ALA A 179 5.01 -4.82 16.90
N LEU A 180 5.60 -5.03 15.71
CA LEU A 180 5.92 -6.36 15.18
C LEU A 180 7.03 -7.03 15.97
N LEU A 181 8.09 -6.30 16.31
CA LEU A 181 9.23 -6.85 17.05
C LEU A 181 8.91 -7.16 18.51
N ASN A 182 7.88 -6.54 19.09
CA ASN A 182 7.41 -6.87 20.43
C ASN A 182 6.77 -8.28 20.48
N PRO A 183 7.35 -9.26 21.20
CA PRO A 183 6.83 -10.63 21.25
C PRO A 183 5.46 -10.75 21.92
N THR A 184 5.03 -9.76 22.72
CA THR A 184 3.70 -9.79 23.37
C THR A 184 2.57 -9.49 22.38
N ASN A 185 2.86 -8.88 21.24
CA ASN A 185 1.85 -8.52 20.23
C ASN A 185 1.53 -9.71 19.31
N LEU A 186 1.08 -10.82 19.89
CA LEU A 186 0.90 -12.09 19.17
C LEU A 186 -0.04 -11.97 17.95
N GLN A 187 -1.10 -11.17 18.05
CA GLN A 187 -2.07 -11.05 16.96
C GLN A 187 -1.50 -10.34 15.74
N ILE A 188 -0.81 -9.21 15.92
CA ILE A 188 -0.25 -8.43 14.80
C ILE A 188 0.89 -9.20 14.13
N ARG A 189 1.73 -9.89 14.91
CA ARG A 189 2.80 -10.75 14.41
C ARG A 189 2.26 -11.87 13.52
N ARG A 190 1.26 -12.63 14.00
CA ARG A 190 0.63 -13.72 13.24
C ARG A 190 -0.03 -13.23 11.95
N ARG A 191 -0.67 -12.06 11.96
CA ARG A 191 -1.30 -11.48 10.76
C ARG A 191 -0.25 -11.05 9.75
N PHE A 192 0.78 -10.36 10.22
CA PHE A 192 1.91 -9.94 9.39
C PHE A 192 2.59 -11.13 8.73
N GLU A 193 2.98 -12.15 9.50
CA GLU A 193 3.69 -13.31 8.98
C GLU A 193 2.87 -14.03 7.90
N ARG A 194 1.59 -14.30 8.17
CA ARG A 194 0.69 -14.90 7.17
C ARG A 194 0.58 -14.07 5.90
N ARG A 195 0.53 -12.74 6.04
CA ARG A 195 0.41 -11.83 4.90
C ARG A 195 1.69 -11.77 4.08
N PHE A 196 2.84 -11.75 4.75
CA PHE A 196 4.15 -11.77 4.14
C PHE A 196 4.36 -13.07 3.36
N ASP A 197 4.07 -14.22 3.97
CA ASP A 197 4.29 -15.56 3.38
C ASP A 197 3.35 -15.86 2.19
N SER A 198 2.21 -15.16 2.10
CA SER A 198 1.31 -15.22 0.93
C SER A 198 1.72 -14.26 -0.20
N GLY A 199 2.88 -13.60 -0.09
CA GLY A 199 3.43 -12.70 -1.10
C GLY A 199 2.58 -11.45 -1.33
N PHE A 200 1.82 -11.03 -0.31
CA PHE A 200 0.81 -9.98 -0.44
C PHE A 200 -0.21 -10.18 -1.58
N THR A 201 -0.40 -11.41 -2.07
CA THR A 201 -1.40 -11.72 -3.10
C THR A 201 -2.81 -11.82 -2.48
N ARG A 202 -3.86 -11.52 -3.26
CA ARG A 202 -5.25 -11.73 -2.81
C ARG A 202 -5.72 -13.18 -3.00
N GLU A 203 -4.93 -13.97 -3.70
CA GLU A 203 -5.26 -15.36 -3.96
C GLU A 203 -4.75 -16.22 -2.79
N PRO A 204 -5.53 -17.25 -2.38
CA PRO A 204 -4.98 -18.25 -1.47
C PRO A 204 -3.74 -18.88 -2.11
N PRO A 205 -2.72 -19.28 -1.32
CA PRO A 205 -1.58 -20.03 -1.84
C PRO A 205 -2.11 -21.28 -2.55
N ASN A 206 -2.01 -21.25 -3.88
CA ASN A 206 -2.29 -22.27 -4.88
C ASN A 206 -3.13 -23.49 -4.43
N LYS A 207 -4.34 -23.64 -5.00
CA LYS A 207 -4.77 -24.99 -5.42
C LYS A 207 -3.70 -25.47 -6.38
N ALA A 208 -2.88 -26.42 -5.94
CA ALA A 208 -1.89 -27.10 -6.76
C ALA A 208 -2.45 -27.30 -8.18
N LEU A 209 -1.62 -27.00 -9.19
CA LEU A 209 -1.83 -27.43 -10.56
C LEU A 209 -2.24 -28.91 -10.56
N GLN A 210 -3.55 -29.18 -10.63
CA GLN A 210 -4.01 -30.49 -10.98
C GLN A 210 -3.69 -30.65 -12.47
N PRO A 211 -2.95 -31.71 -12.87
CA PRO A 211 -2.75 -31.97 -14.28
C PRO A 211 -4.12 -32.13 -14.92
N SER A 212 -4.36 -31.35 -15.98
CA SER A 212 -5.55 -31.44 -16.81
C SER A 212 -5.73 -32.90 -17.28
N SER A 213 -6.67 -33.62 -16.67
CA SER A 213 -7.16 -34.88 -17.20
C SER A 213 -8.00 -34.58 -18.44
N ARG A 214 -7.32 -34.28 -19.55
CA ARG A 214 -7.94 -34.13 -20.86
C ARG A 214 -8.32 -35.54 -21.34
N ALA A 215 -9.54 -35.95 -21.06
CA ALA A 215 -10.13 -37.14 -21.66
C ALA A 215 -10.19 -36.96 -23.19
N PRO A 216 -9.87 -38.00 -23.99
CA PRO A 216 -9.86 -37.88 -25.45
C PRO A 216 -11.30 -37.70 -25.99
N ARG A 217 -11.50 -36.64 -26.77
CA ARG A 217 -12.72 -36.41 -27.56
C ARG A 217 -12.84 -37.52 -28.61
N LYS A 218 -13.84 -38.39 -28.45
CA LYS A 218 -14.31 -39.30 -29.49
C LYS A 218 -14.81 -38.50 -30.70
N GLY A 219 -14.20 -38.73 -31.86
CA GLY A 219 -14.65 -38.18 -33.13
C GLY A 219 -16.04 -38.71 -33.52
N LYS A 220 -16.86 -37.83 -34.09
CA LYS A 220 -18.02 -38.21 -34.91
C LYS A 220 -17.78 -37.70 -36.35
N PRO A 221 -18.01 -38.54 -37.37
CA PRO A 221 -17.73 -38.17 -38.76
C PRO A 221 -18.80 -37.24 -39.34
N LYS A 222 -18.35 -36.31 -40.20
CA LYS A 222 -19.19 -35.42 -41.02
C LYS A 222 -19.85 -36.20 -42.15
N GLY A 223 -21.18 -36.20 -42.17
CA GLY A 223 -22.00 -36.66 -43.28
C GLY A 223 -22.45 -35.51 -44.18
N ARG A 224 -21.90 -35.51 -45.41
CA ARG A 224 -22.43 -35.11 -46.73
C ARG A 224 -23.57 -34.09 -46.89
N THR A 225 -23.19 -33.03 -47.63
CA THR A 225 -23.83 -32.41 -48.83
C THR A 225 -25.33 -32.11 -48.85
N ARG A 226 -25.66 -30.81 -48.98
CA ARG A 226 -26.92 -30.32 -49.54
C ARG A 226 -26.65 -29.64 -50.88
N GLU A 227 -27.48 -30.00 -51.85
CA GLU A 227 -27.54 -29.50 -53.23
C GLU A 227 -27.90 -28.00 -53.28
N ALA A 228 -27.33 -27.31 -54.27
CA ALA A 228 -27.72 -25.97 -54.68
C ALA A 228 -28.82 -26.06 -55.75
N ARG A 229 -29.87 -25.25 -55.60
CA ARG A 229 -30.76 -24.80 -56.68
C ARG A 229 -30.70 -23.28 -56.71
N GLY A 230 -30.50 -22.72 -57.90
CA GLY A 230 -30.46 -21.28 -58.17
C GLY A 230 -29.20 -20.90 -58.93
#